data_AF-A0A8I1TBJ2-F1
#
_entry.id   AF-A0A8I1TBJ2-F1
#
_cell.length_a   1.000
_cell.length_b   1.000
_cell.length_c   1.000
_cell.angle_alpha   90.00
_cell.angle_beta   90.00
_cell.angle_gamma   90.00
#
_symmetry.space_group_name_H-M   'P 1'
#
loop_
_entity.id
_entity.type
_entity.pdbx_description
1 polymer ?
#
loop_
_entity_poly.entity_id
_entity_poly.type
_entity_poly.pdbx_seq_one_letter_code
_entity_poly.pdbx_strand_id
1 'polypeptide(L)'
;MSQQAYTLPQRAPLYQAPPFDYKAFSKVSVFCRVDEAAIRAALPAQFDIRGDVIEFFIMDVPAGGSLGSYAEGGIVVPMSYQGRPGGHVLYEIVTNDDSMAVGREVWGYPKKMGEVAWNATETAISAKLSRRGTSLIEIDFKADGPAFDKPALHPRFQTRIIPSPEGAAVETQIIENSLGQSETLRHAFGTAAIKVGGNASDPFSDFQIREIVGAEMIVANFVLAFGKIVG
;
A
#
# COMPACT_ATOMS: atom_id res chain seq x y z
N MET A 1 22.93 26.77 -16.34
CA MET A 1 23.22 25.51 -15.62
C MET A 1 22.08 24.56 -15.93
N SER A 2 22.33 23.43 -16.59
CA SER A 2 21.27 22.44 -16.86
C SER A 2 20.80 21.84 -15.54
N GLN A 3 19.51 21.97 -15.23
CA GLN A 3 18.91 21.36 -14.05
C GLN A 3 19.14 19.85 -14.12
N GLN A 4 19.77 19.28 -13.09
CA GLN A 4 20.00 17.83 -13.01
C GLN A 4 18.65 17.12 -12.97
N ALA A 5 18.46 16.12 -13.84
CA ALA A 5 17.22 15.34 -13.87
C ALA A 5 17.08 14.50 -12.59
N TYR A 6 15.86 14.46 -12.04
CA TYR A 6 15.57 13.71 -10.81
C TYR A 6 15.46 12.20 -11.07
N THR A 7 14.80 11.81 -12.16
CA THR A 7 14.70 10.42 -12.64
C THR A 7 14.83 10.37 -14.16
N LEU A 8 14.82 9.16 -14.73
CA LEU A 8 14.87 8.90 -16.16
C LEU A 8 13.48 9.06 -16.82
N PRO A 9 13.44 9.33 -18.13
CA PRO A 9 14.55 9.78 -18.97
C PRO A 9 14.95 11.24 -18.67
N GLN A 10 16.24 11.58 -18.81
CA GLN A 10 16.80 12.86 -18.34
C GLN A 10 16.12 14.12 -18.90
N ARG A 11 15.57 14.07 -20.12
CA ARG A 11 14.91 15.20 -20.78
C ARG A 11 13.39 15.21 -20.60
N ALA A 12 12.82 14.17 -20.02
CA ALA A 12 11.40 14.04 -19.74
C ALA A 12 11.19 13.05 -18.58
N PRO A 13 11.63 13.38 -17.34
CA PRO A 13 11.58 12.44 -16.22
C PRO A 13 10.18 11.87 -16.02
N LEU A 14 10.07 10.57 -15.77
CA LEU A 14 8.80 9.88 -15.63
C LEU A 14 7.93 10.46 -14.51
N TYR A 15 8.54 10.88 -13.41
CA TYR A 15 7.85 11.50 -12.29
C TYR A 15 8.65 12.68 -11.72
N GLN A 16 7.94 13.58 -11.03
CA GLN A 16 8.55 14.71 -10.33
C GLN A 16 9.05 14.31 -8.93
N ALA A 17 9.91 15.13 -8.32
CA ALA A 17 10.32 14.91 -6.95
C ALA A 17 9.14 15.12 -5.96
N PRO A 18 9.03 14.33 -4.87
CA PRO A 18 8.12 14.61 -3.77
C PRO A 18 8.31 16.05 -3.23
N PRO A 19 7.31 16.64 -2.55
CA PRO A 19 6.10 16.00 -2.04
C PRO A 19 4.97 15.86 -3.07
N PHE A 20 4.05 14.94 -2.80
CA PHE A 20 2.81 14.76 -3.56
C PHE A 20 1.58 15.01 -2.68
N ASP A 21 0.71 15.91 -3.12
CA ASP A 21 -0.53 16.25 -2.43
C ASP A 21 -1.67 15.32 -2.86
N TYR A 22 -2.07 14.41 -1.97
CA TYR A 22 -3.23 13.55 -2.16
C TYR A 22 -4.47 14.27 -1.65
N LYS A 23 -5.45 14.47 -2.54
CA LYS A 23 -6.71 15.14 -2.22
C LYS A 23 -7.87 14.18 -2.38
N ALA A 24 -8.68 14.08 -1.32
CA ALA A 24 -9.89 13.28 -1.26
C ALA A 24 -9.71 11.84 -1.78
N PHE A 25 -8.57 11.21 -1.47
CA PHE A 25 -8.42 9.79 -1.77
C PHE A 25 -9.46 9.01 -0.96
N SER A 26 -10.00 7.95 -1.55
CA SER A 26 -10.97 7.07 -0.89
C SER A 26 -10.37 5.69 -0.74
N LYS A 27 -10.33 5.15 0.48
CA LYS A 27 -9.77 3.82 0.75
C LYS A 27 -10.78 2.98 1.51
N VAL A 28 -10.96 1.74 1.08
CA VAL A 28 -11.62 0.69 1.86
C VAL A 28 -10.56 -0.26 2.39
N SER A 29 -10.64 -0.56 3.69
CA SER A 29 -9.71 -1.44 4.40
C SER A 29 -10.50 -2.52 5.13
N VAL A 30 -10.08 -3.76 4.97
CA VAL A 30 -10.59 -4.91 5.72
C VAL A 30 -9.43 -5.50 6.51
N PHE A 31 -9.60 -5.56 7.83
CA PHE A 31 -8.61 -6.06 8.76
C PHE A 31 -8.95 -7.51 9.07
N CYS A 32 -8.02 -8.40 8.75
CA CYS A 32 -8.23 -9.84 8.81
C CYS A 32 -7.17 -10.50 9.67
N ARG A 33 -7.59 -11.43 10.52
CA ARG A 33 -6.68 -12.35 11.18
C ARG A 33 -6.24 -13.44 10.21
N VAL A 34 -4.94 -13.69 10.14
CA VAL A 34 -4.33 -14.72 9.29
C VAL A 34 -3.38 -15.61 10.08
N ASP A 35 -2.74 -16.57 9.44
CA ASP A 35 -1.66 -17.33 10.07
C ASP A 35 -0.40 -16.47 10.21
N GLU A 36 0.12 -16.32 11.42
CA GLU A 36 1.39 -15.63 11.67
C GLU A 36 2.55 -16.27 10.91
N ALA A 37 2.50 -17.59 10.65
CA ALA A 37 3.51 -18.28 9.86
C ALA A 37 3.56 -17.77 8.41
N ALA A 38 2.42 -17.41 7.82
CA ALA A 38 2.35 -16.82 6.48
C ALA A 38 2.96 -15.41 6.47
N ILE A 39 2.68 -14.61 7.51
CA ILE A 39 3.32 -13.30 7.70
C ILE A 39 4.84 -13.46 7.80
N ARG A 40 5.30 -14.42 8.63
CA ARG A 40 6.73 -14.69 8.85
C ARG A 40 7.46 -15.11 7.58
N ALA A 41 6.82 -15.91 6.73
CA ALA A 41 7.41 -16.38 5.49
C ALA A 41 7.59 -15.26 4.45
N ALA A 42 6.72 -14.25 4.47
CA ALA A 42 6.74 -13.15 3.52
C ALA A 42 7.45 -11.88 4.02
N LEU A 43 7.50 -11.66 5.34
CA LEU A 43 8.08 -10.47 5.94
C LEU A 43 9.62 -10.48 5.79
N PRO A 44 10.25 -9.39 5.31
CA PRO A 44 11.70 -9.28 5.28
C PRO A 44 12.35 -9.50 6.66
N ALA A 45 13.47 -10.24 6.69
CA ALA A 45 14.11 -10.74 7.92
C ALA A 45 14.58 -9.65 8.90
N GLN A 46 14.77 -8.42 8.43
CA GLN A 46 15.10 -7.25 9.25
C GLN A 46 13.95 -6.74 10.12
N PHE A 47 12.73 -7.25 9.93
CA PHE A 47 11.54 -6.80 10.63
C PHE A 47 10.99 -7.88 11.56
N ASP A 48 10.57 -7.44 12.74
CA ASP A 48 9.90 -8.29 13.71
C ASP A 48 8.38 -8.23 13.50
N ILE A 49 7.70 -9.38 13.49
CA ILE A 49 6.25 -9.44 13.36
C ILE A 49 5.57 -8.81 14.59
N ARG A 50 4.47 -8.06 14.37
CA ARG A 50 3.67 -7.45 15.43
C ARG A 50 2.18 -7.83 15.33
N GLY A 51 1.88 -9.09 15.60
CA GLY A 51 0.52 -9.63 15.63
C GLY A 51 0.10 -10.28 14.31
N ASP A 52 -1.11 -10.82 14.31
CA ASP A 52 -1.66 -11.68 13.26
C ASP A 52 -2.81 -11.04 12.46
N VAL A 53 -3.09 -9.75 12.71
CA VAL A 53 -4.13 -8.97 12.02
C VAL A 53 -3.47 -8.09 10.97
N ILE A 54 -3.82 -8.31 9.69
CA ILE A 54 -3.26 -7.59 8.54
C ILE A 54 -4.34 -6.77 7.84
N GLU A 55 -3.94 -5.73 7.11
CA GLU A 55 -4.83 -4.89 6.31
C GLU A 55 -4.80 -5.37 4.85
N PHE A 56 -5.97 -5.73 4.32
CA PHE A 56 -6.22 -5.74 2.88
C PHE A 56 -6.89 -4.42 2.51
N PHE A 57 -6.37 -3.72 1.51
CA PHE A 57 -6.94 -2.44 1.10
C PHE A 57 -7.06 -2.29 -0.41
N ILE A 58 -8.03 -1.47 -0.81
CA ILE A 58 -8.11 -0.89 -2.16
C ILE A 58 -8.41 0.60 -1.98
N MET A 59 -7.78 1.43 -2.78
CA MET A 59 -7.84 2.88 -2.74
C MET A 59 -8.03 3.45 -4.14
N ASP A 60 -8.92 4.43 -4.25
CA ASP A 60 -9.08 5.31 -5.39
C ASP A 60 -8.46 6.68 -5.09
N VAL A 61 -7.61 7.16 -5.99
CA VAL A 61 -6.88 8.43 -5.89
C VAL A 61 -7.30 9.32 -7.06
N PRO A 62 -8.29 10.19 -6.87
CA PRO A 62 -8.74 11.10 -7.94
C PRO A 62 -7.72 12.21 -8.22
N ALA A 63 -6.89 12.57 -7.23
CA ALA A 63 -5.84 13.57 -7.38
C ALA A 63 -4.66 13.31 -6.42
N GLY A 64 -3.55 12.80 -6.97
CA GLY A 64 -2.28 12.57 -6.27
C GLY A 64 -1.19 13.60 -6.61
N GLY A 65 -1.58 14.87 -6.82
CA GLY A 65 -0.68 15.93 -7.24
C GLY A 65 -0.16 15.70 -8.67
N SER A 66 1.16 15.77 -8.86
CA SER A 66 1.78 15.53 -10.17
C SER A 66 1.75 14.07 -10.63
N LEU A 67 1.35 13.12 -9.77
CA LEU A 67 1.09 11.72 -10.16
C LEU A 67 -0.27 11.54 -10.86
N GLY A 68 -1.12 12.58 -10.86
CA GLY A 68 -2.44 12.52 -11.46
C GLY A 68 -3.40 11.59 -10.70
N SER A 69 -4.35 11.01 -11.43
CA SER A 69 -5.33 10.07 -10.87
C SER A 69 -4.93 8.63 -11.14
N TYR A 70 -5.13 7.77 -10.13
CA TYR A 70 -4.90 6.34 -10.22
C TYR A 70 -5.63 5.61 -9.10
N ALA A 71 -5.54 4.28 -9.09
CA ALA A 71 -5.99 3.46 -7.98
C ALA A 71 -4.90 2.46 -7.58
N GLU A 72 -4.94 2.02 -6.33
CA GLU A 72 -4.01 1.02 -5.81
C GLU A 72 -4.66 0.11 -4.77
N GLY A 73 -4.04 -1.02 -4.50
CA GLY A 73 -4.50 -1.94 -3.46
C GLY A 73 -3.41 -2.94 -3.10
N GLY A 74 -3.52 -3.53 -1.92
CA GLY A 74 -2.42 -4.31 -1.39
C GLY A 74 -2.68 -4.96 -0.04
N ILE A 75 -1.61 -5.50 0.51
CA ILE A 75 -1.55 -6.11 1.84
C ILE A 75 -0.54 -5.35 2.68
N VAL A 76 -0.95 -4.96 3.88
CA VAL A 76 -0.07 -4.37 4.87
C VAL A 76 -0.05 -5.19 6.14
N VAL A 77 1.14 -5.48 6.64
CA VAL A 77 1.35 -6.22 7.88
C VAL A 77 1.90 -5.33 8.99
N PRO A 78 1.44 -5.51 10.24
CA PRO A 78 2.03 -4.84 11.38
C PRO A 78 3.38 -5.48 11.73
N MET A 79 4.37 -4.63 11.97
CA MET A 79 5.73 -5.05 12.26
C MET A 79 6.45 -4.03 13.13
N SER A 80 7.66 -4.37 13.57
CA SER A 80 8.59 -3.40 14.11
C SER A 80 9.97 -3.50 13.48
N TYR A 81 10.63 -2.35 13.36
CA TYR A 81 12.04 -2.25 12.96
C TYR A 81 12.84 -1.67 14.12
N GLN A 82 13.81 -2.42 14.65
CA GLN A 82 14.62 -2.02 15.81
C GLN A 82 13.76 -1.57 17.00
N GLY A 83 12.71 -2.33 17.30
CA GLY A 83 11.76 -2.04 18.39
C GLY A 83 10.72 -0.95 18.09
N ARG A 84 10.80 -0.25 16.94
CA ARG A 84 9.85 0.80 16.57
C ARG A 84 8.68 0.22 15.79
N PRO A 85 7.44 0.32 16.28
CA PRO A 85 6.26 -0.24 15.60
C PRO A 85 5.90 0.55 14.34
N GLY A 86 5.34 -0.13 13.35
CA GLY A 86 4.85 0.44 12.10
C GLY A 86 4.21 -0.61 11.19
N GLY A 87 4.02 -0.27 9.92
CA GLY A 87 3.49 -1.18 8.91
C GLY A 87 4.45 -1.41 7.75
N HIS A 88 4.42 -2.61 7.19
CA HIS A 88 5.13 -2.96 5.96
C HIS A 88 4.14 -3.34 4.87
N VAL A 89 4.19 -2.66 3.73
CA VAL A 89 3.42 -3.04 2.54
C VAL A 89 4.14 -4.23 1.89
N LEU A 90 3.52 -5.41 1.97
CA LEU A 90 4.07 -6.66 1.41
C LEU A 90 3.86 -6.76 -0.09
N TYR A 91 2.65 -6.41 -0.54
CA TYR A 91 2.26 -6.44 -1.95
C TYR A 91 1.40 -5.23 -2.25
N GLU A 92 1.62 -4.66 -3.43
CA GLU A 92 0.90 -3.49 -3.88
C GLU A 92 0.77 -3.50 -5.40
N ILE A 93 -0.46 -3.32 -5.87
CA ILE A 93 -0.79 -3.20 -7.29
C ILE A 93 -1.32 -1.80 -7.54
N VAL A 94 -0.88 -1.17 -8.62
CA VAL A 94 -1.29 0.20 -9.00
C VAL A 94 -1.68 0.26 -10.47
N THR A 95 -2.48 1.27 -10.83
CA THR A 95 -2.97 1.48 -12.20
C THR A 95 -2.22 2.56 -12.98
N ASN A 96 -1.19 3.16 -12.40
CA ASN A 96 -0.40 4.25 -13.00
C ASN A 96 1.09 3.98 -12.85
N ASP A 97 1.84 4.17 -13.95
CA ASP A 97 3.26 3.89 -14.05
C ASP A 97 4.12 4.92 -13.32
N ASP A 98 3.74 6.20 -13.29
CA ASP A 98 4.44 7.22 -12.47
C ASP A 98 4.44 6.83 -10.99
N SER A 99 3.26 6.49 -10.45
CA SER A 99 3.05 6.00 -9.07
C SER A 99 3.81 4.69 -8.81
N MET A 100 3.82 3.78 -9.78
CA MET A 100 4.59 2.54 -9.69
C MET A 100 6.09 2.85 -9.58
N ALA A 101 6.62 3.65 -10.49
CA ALA A 101 8.04 3.93 -10.59
C ALA A 101 8.54 4.71 -9.37
N VAL A 102 7.90 5.83 -9.03
CA VAL A 102 8.29 6.65 -7.88
C VAL A 102 8.16 5.89 -6.56
N GLY A 103 7.10 5.07 -6.42
CA GLY A 103 6.88 4.20 -5.28
C GLY A 103 8.07 3.27 -5.00
N ARG A 104 8.55 2.61 -6.05
CA ARG A 104 9.66 1.65 -6.01
C ARG A 104 11.00 2.35 -5.85
N GLU A 105 11.26 3.37 -6.67
CA GLU A 105 12.56 4.01 -6.79
C GLU A 105 12.86 4.93 -5.61
N VAL A 106 11.87 5.62 -5.04
CA VAL A 106 12.09 6.56 -3.92
C VAL A 106 11.96 5.86 -2.57
N TRP A 107 10.85 5.14 -2.34
CA TRP A 107 10.53 4.61 -1.00
C TRP A 107 10.63 3.09 -0.87
N GLY A 108 10.75 2.33 -1.96
CA GLY A 108 10.80 0.86 -1.90
C GLY A 108 9.43 0.19 -1.69
N TYR A 109 8.34 0.85 -2.09
CA TYR A 109 7.03 0.18 -2.16
C TYR A 109 7.05 -0.92 -3.24
N PRO A 110 6.50 -2.12 -2.98
CA PRO A 110 6.63 -3.30 -3.85
C PRO A 110 5.66 -3.28 -5.04
N LYS A 111 5.47 -2.10 -5.64
CA LYS A 111 4.45 -1.85 -6.65
C LYS A 111 4.66 -2.69 -7.90
N LYS A 112 3.55 -3.17 -8.46
CA LYS A 112 3.42 -3.74 -9.80
C LYS A 112 2.20 -3.14 -10.50
N MET A 113 2.23 -3.06 -11.84
CA MET A 113 1.05 -2.65 -12.61
C MET A 113 -0.04 -3.72 -12.62
N GLY A 114 -1.29 -3.27 -12.52
CA GLY A 114 -2.51 -4.06 -12.66
C GLY A 114 -3.75 -3.18 -12.84
N GLU A 115 -4.92 -3.72 -12.51
CA GLU A 115 -6.20 -3.06 -12.71
C GLU A 115 -6.98 -2.95 -11.39
N VAL A 116 -7.75 -1.87 -11.27
CA VAL A 116 -8.73 -1.68 -10.18
C VAL A 116 -10.08 -1.36 -10.81
N ALA A 117 -11.12 -2.06 -10.36
CA ALA A 117 -12.50 -1.63 -10.54
C ALA A 117 -13.02 -1.08 -9.21
N TRP A 118 -13.57 0.13 -9.22
CA TRP A 118 -14.03 0.83 -8.03
C TRP A 118 -15.44 1.39 -8.26
N ASN A 119 -16.40 0.91 -7.48
CA ASN A 119 -17.77 1.41 -7.49
C ASN A 119 -18.16 1.81 -6.07
N ALA A 120 -18.45 3.08 -5.84
CA ALA A 120 -18.75 3.60 -4.51
C ALA A 120 -20.04 4.43 -4.52
N THR A 121 -20.78 4.31 -3.42
CA THR A 121 -21.84 5.23 -3.01
C THR A 121 -21.43 5.91 -1.71
N GLU A 122 -22.33 6.69 -1.10
CA GLU A 122 -22.07 7.27 0.21
C GLU A 122 -21.87 6.22 1.31
N THR A 123 -22.53 5.06 1.20
CA THR A 123 -22.59 4.06 2.29
C THR A 123 -22.10 2.67 1.90
N ALA A 124 -21.69 2.45 0.65
CA ALA A 124 -21.20 1.16 0.18
C ALA A 124 -20.07 1.30 -0.83
N ILE A 125 -19.16 0.32 -0.86
CA ILE A 125 -18.06 0.23 -1.83
C ILE A 125 -18.00 -1.21 -2.33
N SER A 126 -17.95 -1.39 -3.65
CA SER A 126 -17.58 -2.65 -4.30
C SER A 126 -16.31 -2.40 -5.10
N ALA A 127 -15.22 -3.05 -4.70
CA ALA A 127 -13.89 -2.82 -5.24
C ALA A 127 -13.21 -4.14 -5.60
N LYS A 128 -12.49 -4.15 -6.72
CA LYS A 128 -11.73 -5.32 -7.19
C LYS A 128 -10.34 -4.91 -7.64
N LEU A 129 -9.33 -5.61 -7.12
CA LEU A 129 -7.94 -5.53 -7.51
C LEU A 129 -7.60 -6.75 -8.37
N SER A 130 -7.07 -6.54 -9.56
CA SER A 130 -6.60 -7.62 -10.43
C SER A 130 -5.25 -7.32 -11.04
N ARG A 131 -4.59 -8.36 -11.52
CA ARG A 131 -3.39 -8.23 -12.32
C ARG A 131 -3.33 -9.32 -13.36
N ARG A 132 -3.16 -8.93 -14.64
CA ARG A 132 -2.98 -9.87 -15.76
C ARG A 132 -4.10 -10.93 -15.81
N GLY A 133 -5.34 -10.48 -15.60
CA GLY A 133 -6.52 -11.35 -15.59
C GLY A 133 -6.73 -12.19 -14.33
N THR A 134 -5.83 -12.14 -13.34
CA THR A 134 -6.03 -12.81 -12.04
C THR A 134 -6.68 -11.84 -11.05
N SER A 135 -7.78 -12.26 -10.42
CA SER A 135 -8.38 -11.52 -9.29
C SER A 135 -7.53 -11.73 -8.04
N LEU A 136 -7.18 -10.65 -7.34
CA LEU A 136 -6.31 -10.66 -6.16
C LEU A 136 -7.07 -10.32 -4.88
N ILE A 137 -7.86 -9.23 -4.90
CA ILE A 137 -8.70 -8.80 -3.79
C ILE A 137 -10.05 -8.37 -4.37
N GLU A 138 -11.15 -8.86 -3.81
CA GLU A 138 -12.51 -8.35 -4.04
C GLU A 138 -13.11 -7.98 -2.69
N ILE A 139 -13.60 -6.75 -2.53
CA ILE A 139 -14.19 -6.23 -1.29
C ILE A 139 -15.57 -5.66 -1.61
N ASP A 140 -16.59 -6.14 -0.89
CA ASP A 140 -17.91 -5.53 -0.82
C ASP A 140 -18.14 -5.02 0.62
N PHE A 141 -18.10 -3.70 0.79
CA PHE A 141 -18.19 -3.01 2.07
C PHE A 141 -19.51 -2.25 2.22
N LYS A 142 -20.01 -2.19 3.45
CA LYS A 142 -21.16 -1.36 3.84
C LYS A 142 -20.89 -0.66 5.17
N ALA A 143 -21.21 0.64 5.24
CA ALA A 143 -21.02 1.50 6.41
C ALA A 143 -22.07 1.28 7.50
N ASP A 144 -22.11 0.09 8.10
CA ASP A 144 -23.09 -0.32 9.11
C ASP A 144 -22.50 -1.16 10.26
N GLY A 145 -21.19 -1.11 10.44
CA GLY A 145 -20.44 -1.91 11.40
C GLY A 145 -20.00 -1.13 12.64
N PRO A 146 -19.67 -1.83 13.74
CA PRO A 146 -19.13 -1.19 14.93
C PRO A 146 -17.69 -0.71 14.71
N ALA A 147 -17.25 0.25 15.53
CA ALA A 147 -15.83 0.56 15.65
C ALA A 147 -15.05 -0.65 16.17
N PHE A 148 -13.78 -0.75 15.78
CA PHE A 148 -12.87 -1.82 16.18
C PHE A 148 -11.45 -1.28 16.35
N ASP A 149 -10.65 -2.00 17.13
CA ASP A 149 -9.23 -1.70 17.29
C ASP A 149 -8.44 -2.28 16.11
N LYS A 150 -7.60 -1.44 15.49
CA LYS A 150 -6.73 -1.82 14.38
C LYS A 150 -5.26 -1.70 14.79
N PRO A 151 -4.38 -2.55 14.24
CA PRO A 151 -2.96 -2.48 14.56
C PRO A 151 -2.33 -1.15 14.09
N ALA A 152 -1.21 -0.78 14.72
CA ALA A 152 -0.42 0.36 14.27
C ALA A 152 0.27 0.02 12.95
N LEU A 153 -0.19 0.65 11.88
CA LEU A 153 0.33 0.43 10.53
C LEU A 153 1.14 1.62 9.98
N HIS A 154 1.34 2.65 10.80
CA HIS A 154 2.19 3.81 10.50
C HIS A 154 3.21 4.04 11.63
N PRO A 155 4.41 4.56 11.34
CA PRO A 155 4.93 4.88 10.01
C PRO A 155 5.10 3.63 9.13
N ARG A 156 5.24 3.83 7.82
CA ARG A 156 5.54 2.75 6.88
C ARG A 156 7.04 2.49 6.88
N PHE A 157 7.44 1.23 6.90
CA PHE A 157 8.82 0.78 6.77
C PHE A 157 8.94 -0.14 5.56
N GLN A 158 9.73 0.25 4.58
CA GLN A 158 9.92 -0.50 3.34
C GLN A 158 11.38 -0.89 3.14
N THR A 159 11.58 -2.02 2.48
CA THR A 159 12.92 -2.46 2.06
C THR A 159 13.11 -2.07 0.61
N ARG A 160 13.87 -1.01 0.35
CA ARG A 160 14.21 -0.57 -1.00
C ARG A 160 15.39 -1.38 -1.51
N ILE A 161 15.20 -2.12 -2.60
CA ILE A 161 16.22 -2.96 -3.22
C ILE A 161 16.45 -2.48 -4.66
N ILE A 162 17.69 -2.09 -4.98
CA ILE A 162 18.10 -1.67 -6.32
C ILE A 162 19.18 -2.62 -6.84
N PRO A 163 18.98 -3.32 -7.97
CA PRO A 163 19.96 -4.23 -8.52
C PRO A 163 21.15 -3.49 -9.17
N SER A 164 22.33 -4.09 -9.08
CA SER A 164 23.52 -3.63 -9.80
C SER A 164 23.46 -3.99 -11.29
N PRO A 165 23.98 -3.13 -12.20
CA PRO A 165 24.16 -3.50 -13.60
C PRO A 165 25.35 -4.45 -13.84
N GLU A 166 26.24 -4.64 -12.86
CA GLU A 166 27.49 -5.42 -13.00
C GLU A 166 27.38 -6.87 -12.53
N GLY A 167 26.22 -7.29 -12.01
CA GLY A 167 26.01 -8.66 -11.54
C GLY A 167 24.82 -8.80 -10.59
N ALA A 168 24.82 -9.87 -9.79
CA ALA A 168 23.71 -10.19 -8.88
C ALA A 168 23.72 -9.39 -7.55
N ALA A 169 24.65 -8.45 -7.38
CA ALA A 169 24.69 -7.59 -6.19
C ALA A 169 23.48 -6.65 -6.16
N VAL A 170 23.02 -6.32 -4.96
CA VAL A 170 21.91 -5.38 -4.74
C VAL A 170 22.29 -4.36 -3.68
N GLU A 171 21.86 -3.11 -3.87
CA GLU A 171 21.83 -2.10 -2.82
C GLU A 171 20.51 -2.24 -2.06
N THR A 172 20.57 -2.37 -0.74
CA THR A 172 19.39 -2.48 0.12
C THR A 172 19.39 -1.38 1.17
N GLN A 173 18.26 -0.69 1.29
CA GLN A 173 18.06 0.37 2.28
C GLN A 173 16.69 0.21 2.95
N ILE A 174 16.60 0.49 4.25
CA ILE A 174 15.32 0.53 4.96
C ILE A 174 14.82 1.97 4.96
N ILE A 175 13.63 2.19 4.40
CA ILE A 175 13.03 3.52 4.28
C ILE A 175 11.86 3.62 5.26
N GLU A 176 11.92 4.61 6.14
CA GLU A 176 10.79 5.06 6.95
C GLU A 176 10.03 6.15 6.19
N ASN A 177 8.70 6.02 6.11
CA ASN A 177 7.85 7.05 5.52
C ASN A 177 6.63 7.34 6.41
N SER A 178 6.32 8.62 6.57
CA SER A 178 5.20 9.12 7.36
C SER A 178 4.33 10.02 6.50
N LEU A 179 3.02 9.95 6.71
CA LEU A 179 2.08 10.86 6.03
C LEU A 179 2.13 12.23 6.71
N GLY A 180 2.36 13.28 5.92
CA GLY A 180 2.30 14.66 6.38
C GLY A 180 0.90 15.25 6.19
N GLN A 181 0.56 16.27 6.99
CA GLN A 181 -0.66 17.08 6.84
C GLN A 181 -1.94 16.24 6.60
N SER A 182 -2.09 15.14 7.33
CA SER A 182 -3.22 14.24 7.15
C SER A 182 -4.49 14.85 7.73
N GLU A 183 -5.56 14.81 6.95
CA GLU A 183 -6.89 15.30 7.33
C GLU A 183 -7.93 14.28 6.88
N THR A 184 -8.71 13.77 7.83
CA THR A 184 -9.83 12.87 7.52
C THR A 184 -11.07 13.68 7.21
N LEU A 185 -11.59 13.55 5.99
CA LEU A 185 -12.82 14.22 5.55
C LEU A 185 -14.05 13.38 5.86
N ARG A 186 -13.92 12.06 5.73
CA ARG A 186 -14.98 11.09 6.03
C ARG A 186 -14.38 9.80 6.55
N HIS A 187 -15.02 9.21 7.54
CA HIS A 187 -14.67 7.90 8.07
C HIS A 187 -15.95 7.18 8.44
N ALA A 188 -16.04 5.90 8.06
CA ALA A 188 -17.12 5.03 8.48
C ALA A 188 -16.57 3.64 8.78
N PHE A 189 -17.01 3.08 9.90
CA PHE A 189 -16.85 1.67 10.20
C PHE A 189 -17.96 0.87 9.52
N GLY A 190 -17.68 -0.39 9.21
CA GLY A 190 -18.56 -1.18 8.37
C GLY A 190 -18.39 -2.67 8.50
N THR A 191 -19.33 -3.38 7.89
CA THR A 191 -19.19 -4.79 7.57
C THR A 191 -18.62 -4.94 6.17
N ALA A 192 -17.88 -6.02 5.92
CA ALA A 192 -17.35 -6.31 4.59
C ALA A 192 -17.33 -7.80 4.30
N ALA A 193 -17.61 -8.16 3.04
CA ALA A 193 -17.21 -9.44 2.48
C ALA A 193 -15.90 -9.23 1.71
N ILE A 194 -14.98 -10.18 1.82
CA ILE A 194 -13.69 -10.16 1.11
C ILE A 194 -13.40 -11.53 0.48
N LYS A 195 -12.90 -11.51 -0.75
CA LYS A 195 -12.28 -12.68 -1.40
C LYS A 195 -10.84 -12.35 -1.74
N VAL A 196 -9.95 -13.28 -1.45
CA VAL A 196 -8.52 -13.15 -1.75
C VAL A 196 -8.12 -14.26 -2.71
N GLY A 197 -7.68 -13.87 -3.90
CA GLY A 197 -7.11 -14.75 -4.91
C GLY A 197 -5.60 -14.62 -4.95
N GLY A 198 -4.97 -15.12 -6.01
CA GLY A 198 -3.53 -15.06 -6.15
C GLY A 198 -2.96 -16.20 -6.96
N ASN A 199 -1.67 -16.10 -7.25
CA ASN A 199 -0.88 -17.13 -7.90
C ASN A 199 0.60 -16.97 -7.50
N ALA A 200 1.49 -17.82 -8.01
CA ALA A 200 2.91 -17.78 -7.66
C ALA A 200 3.63 -16.44 -7.97
N SER A 201 3.13 -15.65 -8.93
CA SER A 201 3.67 -14.32 -9.23
C SER A 201 3.14 -13.24 -8.29
N ASP A 202 1.92 -13.41 -7.77
CA ASP A 202 1.19 -12.47 -6.92
C ASP A 202 0.48 -13.26 -5.79
N PRO A 203 1.22 -13.68 -4.74
CA PRO A 203 0.79 -14.69 -3.76
C PRO A 203 -0.12 -14.12 -2.67
N PHE A 204 -1.12 -13.33 -3.04
CA PHE A 204 -2.09 -12.74 -2.10
C PHE A 204 -2.87 -13.84 -1.36
N SER A 205 -3.14 -14.97 -2.02
CA SER A 205 -3.86 -16.12 -1.48
C SER A 205 -3.09 -16.88 -0.39
N ASP A 206 -1.80 -16.63 -0.21
CA ASP A 206 -1.01 -17.27 0.85
C ASP A 206 -1.46 -16.79 2.25
N PHE A 207 -2.12 -15.63 2.32
CA PHE A 207 -2.69 -15.03 3.53
C PHE A 207 -4.15 -15.47 3.73
N GLN A 208 -4.34 -16.75 4.04
CA GLN A 208 -5.65 -17.33 4.30
C GLN A 208 -6.34 -16.62 5.47
N ILE A 209 -7.50 -16.02 5.19
CA ILE A 209 -8.30 -15.29 6.19
C ILE A 209 -8.94 -16.27 7.15
N ARG A 210 -8.63 -16.14 8.44
CA ARG A 210 -9.25 -16.90 9.53
C ARG A 210 -10.49 -16.20 10.07
N GLU A 211 -10.43 -14.87 10.14
CA GLU A 211 -11.48 -14.04 10.72
C GLU A 211 -11.38 -12.61 10.17
N ILE A 212 -12.52 -11.97 9.91
CA ILE A 212 -12.60 -10.54 9.64
C ILE A 212 -12.76 -9.84 11.00
N VAL A 213 -11.76 -9.07 11.40
CA VAL A 213 -11.74 -8.32 12.68
C VAL A 213 -12.56 -7.04 12.57
N GLY A 214 -12.51 -6.39 11.41
CA GLY A 214 -13.28 -5.18 11.16
C GLY A 214 -13.01 -4.61 9.78
N ALA A 215 -13.85 -3.67 9.36
CA ALA A 215 -13.68 -2.95 8.11
C ALA A 215 -13.97 -1.46 8.29
N GLU A 216 -13.29 -0.64 7.52
CA GLU A 216 -13.52 0.79 7.47
C GLU A 216 -13.38 1.31 6.06
N MET A 217 -13.98 2.47 5.82
CA MET A 217 -13.63 3.31 4.69
C MET A 217 -13.23 4.69 5.18
N ILE A 218 -12.25 5.30 4.51
CA ILE A 218 -11.84 6.68 4.75
C ILE A 218 -11.85 7.46 3.44
N VAL A 219 -12.25 8.73 3.52
CA VAL A 219 -11.90 9.75 2.53
C VAL A 219 -11.05 10.78 3.24
N ALA A 220 -9.86 11.06 2.71
CA ALA A 220 -8.90 11.91 3.40
C ALA A 220 -7.98 12.67 2.44
N ASN A 221 -7.28 13.64 3.00
CA ASN A 221 -6.15 14.32 2.38
C ASN A 221 -4.86 13.90 3.10
N PHE A 222 -3.75 13.88 2.37
CA PHE A 222 -2.42 13.81 2.98
C PHE A 222 -1.35 14.32 2.01
N VAL A 223 -0.16 14.55 2.55
CA VAL A 223 1.04 14.88 1.78
C VAL A 223 2.02 13.72 1.92
N LEU A 224 2.43 13.15 0.78
CA LEU A 224 3.48 12.16 0.72
C LEU A 224 4.82 12.85 0.44
N ALA A 225 5.61 13.03 1.49
CA ALA A 225 6.93 13.63 1.39
C ALA A 225 8.03 12.58 1.12
N PHE A 226 9.29 13.03 1.09
CA PHE A 226 10.43 12.12 1.12
C PHE A 226 10.41 11.22 2.38
N GLY A 227 10.91 10.00 2.21
CA GLY A 227 11.20 9.12 3.34
C GLY A 227 12.56 9.42 3.97
N LYS A 228 12.90 8.66 5.01
CA LYS A 228 14.21 8.66 5.65
C LYS A 228 14.82 7.27 5.56
N ILE A 229 16.09 7.19 5.16
CA ILE A 229 16.86 5.95 5.33
C ILE A 229 17.11 5.78 6.83
N VAL A 230 16.83 4.58 7.34
CA VAL A 230 16.98 4.23 8.76
C VAL A 230 17.77 2.92 8.89
N GLY A 231 18.48 2.77 10.01
CA GLY A 231 19.40 1.65 10.25
C GLY A 231 20.82 2.11 10.43
#